data_AF-A0A139R7N4-F1
#
_entry.id   AF-A0A139R7N4-F1
#
_cell.length_a   1.000
_cell.length_b   1.000
_cell.length_c   1.000
_cell.angle_alpha   90.00
_cell.angle_beta   90.00
_cell.angle_gamma   90.00
#
_symmetry.space_group_name_H-M   'P 1'
#
loop_
_entity.id
_entity.type
_entity.pdbx_description
1 polymer ?
#
loop_
_entity_poly.entity_id
_entity_poly.type
_entity_poly.pdbx_seq_one_letter_code
_entity_poly.pdbx_strand_id
1 'polypeptide(L)' 'MIGQVKEILQPGANDVWVVKRKGKRDLLLPYIPPVVLNVDVAGNRIDVDVLEGLDDED' A
#
# COMPACT_ATOMS: atom_id res chain seq x y z
N MET A 1 4.79 0.95 11.35
CA MET A 1 5.27 0.71 9.97
C MET A 1 4.69 -0.61 9.49
N ILE A 2 3.95 -0.62 8.39
CA ILE A 2 3.23 -1.83 7.92
C ILE A 2 4.06 -2.70 6.97
N GLY A 3 5.06 -2.12 6.28
CA GLY A 3 5.92 -2.84 5.36
C GLY A 3 6.71 -1.90 4.44
N GLN A 4 7.22 -2.45 3.35
CA GLN A 4 7.96 -1.72 2.31
C GLN A 4 7.37 -2.03 0.93
N VAL A 5 7.17 -1.00 0.11
CA VAL A 5 6.76 -1.19 -1.30
C VAL A 5 7.86 -1.97 -2.03
N LYS A 6 7.51 -3.10 -2.65
CA LYS A 6 8.47 -3.96 -3.38
C LYS A 6 8.25 -3.94 -4.90
N GLU A 7 7.02 -3.69 -5.35
CA GLU A 7 6.63 -3.62 -6.77
C GLU A 7 5.35 -2.80 -6.93
N ILE A 8 5.14 -2.27 -8.15
CA ILE A 8 3.92 -1.57 -8.56
C ILE A 8 3.34 -2.34 -9.74
N LEU A 9 2.09 -2.78 -9.61
CA LEU A 9 1.32 -3.45 -10.66
C LEU A 9 0.44 -2.43 -11.37
N GLN A 10 0.26 -2.57 -12.69
CA GLN A 10 -0.54 -1.66 -13.51
C GLN A 10 -1.66 -2.41 -14.26
N PRO A 11 -2.68 -2.93 -13.55
CA PRO A 11 -3.76 -3.73 -14.16
C PRO A 11 -4.75 -2.89 -15.01
N GLY A 12 -4.58 -1.57 -15.11
CA GLY A 12 -5.28 -0.71 -16.06
C GLY A 12 -5.94 0.50 -15.41
N ALA A 13 -6.89 0.29 -14.49
CA ALA A 13 -7.68 1.37 -13.91
C ALA A 13 -6.93 2.22 -12.88
N ASN A 14 -6.14 1.57 -12.01
CA ASN A 14 -5.27 2.21 -11.02
C ASN A 14 -4.01 1.37 -10.83
N ASP A 15 -2.94 2.01 -10.38
CA ASP A 15 -1.76 1.31 -9.90
C ASP A 15 -2.08 0.58 -8.59
N VAL A 16 -1.46 -0.59 -8.39
CA VAL A 16 -1.54 -1.35 -7.15
C VAL A 16 -0.13 -1.51 -6.60
N TRP A 17 0.10 -0.95 -5.41
CA TRP A 17 1.38 -1.03 -4.73
C TRP A 17 1.41 -2.28 -3.86
N VAL A 18 2.38 -3.14 -4.11
CA VAL A 18 2.55 -4.36 -3.32
C VAL A 18 3.51 -4.07 -2.19
N VAL A 19 3.01 -4.18 -0.96
CA VAL A 19 3.76 -3.92 0.25
C VAL A 19 4.19 -5.24 0.87
N LYS A 20 5.50 -5.47 0.92
CA LYS A 20 6.10 -6.61 1.62
C LYS A 20 5.99 -6.42 3.12
N ARG A 21 5.45 -7.42 3.81
CA ARG A 21 5.21 -7.38 5.26
C ARG A 21 5.95 -8.50 5.98
N LYS A 22 6.35 -8.24 7.22
CA LYS A 22 7.03 -9.26 8.05
C LYS A 22 5.99 -10.17 8.68
N GLY A 23 6.05 -11.47 8.38
CA GLY A 23 5.19 -12.49 8.99
C GLY A 23 3.73 -12.48 8.50
N LYS A 24 3.43 -11.70 7.45
CA LYS A 24 2.11 -11.62 6.81
C LYS A 24 2.27 -11.76 5.30
N ARG A 25 1.18 -12.05 4.59
CA ARG A 25 1.15 -11.98 3.12
C ARG A 25 1.41 -10.55 2.65
N ASP A 26 1.81 -10.38 1.40
CA ASP A 26 1.93 -9.05 0.82
C ASP A 26 0.57 -8.34 0.85
N LEU A 27 0.59 -7.04 1.11
CA LEU A 27 -0.61 -6.19 1.05
C LEU A 27 -0.69 -5.55 -0.33
N LEU A 28 -1.88 -5.59 -0.92
CA LEU A 28 -2.17 -4.92 -2.18
C LEU A 28 -2.88 -3.60 -1.88
N LEU A 29 -2.15 -2.49 -2.00
CA LEU A 29 -2.72 -1.16 -1.78
C LEU A 29 -3.04 -0.51 -3.12
N PRO A 30 -4.33 -0.24 -3.44
CA PRO A 30 -4.66 0.55 -4.61
C PRO A 30 -4.18 1.99 -4.41
N TYR A 31 -3.52 2.56 -5.42
CA TYR A 31 -3.10 3.95 -5.41
C TYR A 31 -4.30 4.85 -5.73
N ILE A 32 -5.11 5.14 -4.71
CA ILE A 32 -6.31 5.98 -4.79
C ILE A 32 -6.37 6.97 -3.62
N PRO A 33 -7.06 8.12 -3.77
CA PRO A 33 -7.11 9.17 -2.75
C PRO A 33 -7.51 8.73 -1.32
N PRO A 34 -8.48 7.83 -1.10
CA PRO A 34 -8.83 7.43 0.27
C PRO A 34 -7.82 6.47 0.91
N VAL A 35 -6.89 5.89 0.14
CA VAL A 35 -5.91 4.91 0.64
C VAL A 35 -4.54 5.54 0.82
N VAL A 36 -4.08 6.35 -0.14
CA VAL A 36 -2.74 6.98 -0.06
C VAL A 36 -2.89 8.44 0.31
N LEU A 37 -2.59 8.75 1.58
CA LEU A 37 -2.84 10.05 2.18
C LEU A 37 -1.69 11.04 1.95
N ASN A 38 -0.45 10.53 1.96
CA ASN A 38 0.75 11.34 1.79
C ASN A 38 1.90 10.53 1.21
N VAL A 39 2.69 11.14 0.34
CA VAL A 39 3.90 10.57 -0.26
C VAL A 39 5.06 11.54 -0.04
N ASP A 40 5.94 11.21 0.88
CA ASP A 40 7.19 11.94 1.12
C ASP A 40 8.35 11.20 0.45
N VAL A 41 8.71 11.66 -0.74
CA VAL A 41 9.82 11.08 -1.52
C VAL A 41 11.18 11.37 -0.87
N ALA A 42 11.35 12.55 -0.26
CA ALA A 42 12.61 12.93 0.38
C ALA A 42 12.85 12.12 1.66
N GLY A 43 11.79 11.90 2.45
CA GLY A 43 11.80 11.05 3.64
C GLY A 43 11.62 9.55 3.36
N ASN A 44 11.45 9.16 2.09
CA ASN A 44 11.17 7.78 1.65
C ASN A 44 10.05 7.11 2.48
N ARG A 45 8.94 7.84 2.65
CA ARG A 45 7.82 7.43 3.50
C ARG A 45 6.49 7.70 2.79
N ILE A 46 5.56 6.78 2.95
CA ILE A 46 4.18 6.94 2.51
C ILE A 46 3.28 6.74 3.73
N ASP A 47 2.31 7.62 3.91
CA ASP A 47 1.24 7.46 4.89
C ASP A 47 -0.03 7.01 4.17
N VAL A 48 -0.65 5.96 4.70
CA VAL A 48 -1.81 5.31 4.10
C VAL A 48 -2.90 5.10 5.14
N ASP A 49 -4.14 5.08 4.68
CA ASP A 49 -5.27 4.52 5.41
C ASP A 49 -5.61 3.15 4.81
N VAL A 50 -5.54 2.11 5.64
CA VAL A 50 -5.84 0.74 5.21
C VAL A 50 -7.31 0.50 5.46
N LEU A 51 -8.11 0.68 4.42
CA LEU A 51 -9.56 0.47 4.46
C LEU A 51 -9.90 -0.98 4.81
N GLU A 52 -11.06 -1.16 5.44
CA GLU A 52 -11.64 -2.48 5.73
C GLU A 52 -11.71 -3.34 4.46
N GLY A 53 -11.33 -4.62 4.59
CA GLY A 53 -11.30 -5.57 3.48
C GLY A 53 -10.07 -5.50 2.56
N LEU A 54 -9.15 -4.53 2.76
CA LEU A 54 -7.84 -4.55 2.09
C LEU A 54 -6.82 -5.42 2.82
N ASP A 55 -6.98 -5.58 4.13
CA ASP A 55 -6.15 -6.44 4.96
C ASP A 55 -7.04 -7.46 5.67
N ASP A 56 -6.61 -8.72 5.70
CA ASP A 56 -7.35 -9.83 6.31
C ASP A 56 -7.20 -9.84 7.85
N GLU A 57 -6.95 -8.69 8.47
CA GLU A 57 -6.85 -8.56 9.92
C GLU A 57 -8.22 -8.21 10.51
N ASP A 58 -8.95 -9.25 10.93
CA ASP A 58 -9.91 -9.16 12.04
C ASP A 58 -9.18 -8.96 13.38
#